data_AF-A0A373LVU5-F1
#
_entry.id   AF-A0A373LVU5-F1
#
_cell.length_a   1.000
_cell.length_b   1.000
_cell.length_c   1.000
_cell.angle_alpha   90.00
_cell.angle_beta   90.00
_cell.angle_gamma   90.00
#
_symmetry.space_group_name_H-M   'P 1'
#
loop_
_entity.id
_entity.type
_entity.pdbx_description
1 polymer ?
#
loop_
_entity_poly.entity_id
_entity_poly.type
_entity_poly.pdbx_seq_one_letter_code
_entity_poly.pdbx_strand_id
1 'polypeptide(L)' 'MSKYTLKTARELNGLKQKDAAKLLGISVDTLRNYERGKSYPDIPILKKIEKLYKLPYSRIIFLPLDYDKTVNII' A
#
# COMPACT_ATOMS: atom_id res chain seq x y z
N MET A 1 -2.53 -17.62 4.12
CA MET A 1 -3.15 -16.32 4.49
C MET A 1 -3.21 -15.45 3.25
N SER A 2 -4.35 -14.81 2.97
CA SER A 2 -4.53 -13.97 1.77
C SER A 2 -3.79 -12.64 1.91
N LYS A 3 -3.02 -12.28 0.88
CA LYS A 3 -2.38 -10.96 0.73
C LYS A 3 -3.27 -10.07 -0.16
N TYR A 4 -3.29 -8.77 0.10
CA TYR A 4 -4.15 -7.81 -0.60
C TYR A 4 -3.33 -6.63 -1.11
N THR A 5 -3.71 -6.06 -2.24
CA THR A 5 -3.11 -4.80 -2.68
C THR A 5 -3.57 -3.65 -1.79
N LEU A 6 -2.82 -2.55 -1.78
CA LEU A 6 -3.18 -1.34 -1.03
C LEU A 6 -4.54 -0.76 -1.46
N LYS A 7 -4.84 -0.87 -2.76
CA LYS A 7 -6.14 -0.52 -3.34
C LYS A 7 -7.26 -1.38 -2.74
N THR A 8 -7.06 -2.70 -2.68
CA THR A 8 -8.04 -3.61 -2.10
C THR A 8 -8.25 -3.34 -0.61
N ALA A 9 -7.17 -3.12 0.16
CA ALA A 9 -7.27 -2.77 1.58
C ALA A 9 -8.09 -1.48 1.80
N ARG A 10 -7.88 -0.48 0.95
CA ARG A 10 -8.66 0.77 0.96
C ARG A 10 -10.14 0.53 0.64
N GLU A 11 -10.43 -0.25 -0.40
CA GLU A 11 -11.80 -0.59 -0.82
C GLU A 11 -12.56 -1.41 0.23
N LEU A 12 -11.88 -2.35 0.90
CA LEU A 12 -12.45 -3.11 2.02
C LEU A 12 -12.81 -2.21 3.22
N ASN A 13 -12.12 -1.09 3.39
CA ASN A 13 -12.43 -0.09 4.40
C ASN A 13 -13.45 0.97 3.92
N GLY A 14 -13.97 0.85 2.69
CA GLY A 14 -14.94 1.79 2.12
C GLY A 14 -14.39 3.20 1.87
N LEU A 15 -13.06 3.35 1.84
CA LEU A 15 -12.41 4.67 1.73
C LEU A 15 -12.15 5.06 0.28
N LYS A 16 -12.35 6.33 -0.06
CA LYS A 16 -11.86 6.90 -1.34
C LYS A 16 -10.37 7.23 -1.18
N GLN A 17 -9.63 7.28 -2.30
CA GLN A 17 -8.20 7.65 -2.29
C GLN A 17 -7.95 8.98 -1.58
N LYS A 18 -8.80 9.98 -1.80
CA LYS A 18 -8.70 11.29 -1.13
C LYS A 18 -8.83 11.21 0.39
N ASP A 19 -9.74 10.37 0.89
CA ASP A 19 -10.03 10.27 2.31
C ASP A 19 -8.93 9.49 3.02
N ALA A 20 -8.48 8.39 2.40
CA ALA A 20 -7.33 7.63 2.87
C ALA A 20 -6.04 8.49 2.88
N ALA A 21 -5.78 9.26 1.82
CA ALA A 21 -4.61 10.14 1.76
C ALA A 21 -4.64 11.21 2.88
N LYS A 22 -5.81 11.81 3.13
CA LYS A 22 -6.00 12.76 4.23
C LYS A 22 -5.74 12.13 5.60
N LEU A 23 -6.24 10.91 5.84
CA LEU A 23 -6.03 10.19 7.10
C LEU A 23 -4.58 9.77 7.32
N LEU A 24 -3.87 9.43 6.24
CA LEU A 24 -2.45 9.10 6.26
C LEU A 24 -1.57 10.37 6.39
N GLY A 25 -2.11 11.54 6.05
CA GLY A 25 -1.38 12.81 5.99
C GLY A 25 -0.40 12.85 4.82
N ILE A 26 -0.79 12.28 3.68
CA ILE A 26 -0.03 12.28 2.42
C ILE A 26 -0.86 12.87 1.29
N SER A 27 -0.23 13.18 0.17
CA SER A 27 -0.96 13.60 -1.03
C SER A 27 -1.72 12.43 -1.67
N VAL A 28 -2.79 12.73 -2.40
CA VAL A 28 -3.55 11.72 -3.15
C VAL A 28 -2.68 11.04 -4.21
N ASP A 29 -1.79 11.80 -4.85
CA ASP A 29 -0.82 11.30 -5.82
C ASP A 29 0.20 10.35 -5.18
N THR A 30 0.66 10.66 -3.96
CA THR A 30 1.53 9.76 -3.17
C THR A 30 0.84 8.43 -2.92
N LEU A 31 -0.41 8.43 -2.46
CA LEU A 31 -1.19 7.20 -2.25
C LEU A 31 -1.39 6.43 -3.56
N ARG A 32 -1.69 7.13 -4.66
CA ARG A 32 -1.83 6.54 -5.99
C ARG A 32 -0.53 5.91 -6.47
N ASN A 33 0.63 6.51 -6.18
CA ASN A 33 1.93 5.92 -6.51
C ASN A 33 2.20 4.64 -5.72
N TYR A 34 1.83 4.61 -4.44
CA TYR A 34 1.92 3.40 -3.62
C TYR A 34 1.01 2.29 -4.14
N GLU A 35 -0.24 2.60 -4.48
CA GLU A 35 -1.18 1.63 -5.06
C GLU A 35 -0.72 1.05 -6.40
N ARG A 36 0.15 1.78 -7.13
CA ARG A 36 0.72 1.36 -8.41
C ARG A 36 2.13 0.77 -8.30
N GLY A 37 2.70 0.69 -7.08
CA GLY A 37 4.08 0.24 -6.86
C GLY A 37 5.16 1.14 -7.46
N LYS A 38 4.85 2.41 -7.75
CA LYS A 38 5.83 3.40 -8.26
C LYS A 38 6.75 3.94 -7.17
N SER A 39 6.29 3.93 -5.93
CA SER A 39 7.03 4.42 -4.77
C SER A 39 6.62 3.61 -3.54
N TYR A 40 7.44 3.66 -2.50
CA TYR A 40 7.20 2.93 -1.26
C TYR A 40 7.02 3.90 -0.09
N PRO A 41 6.10 3.62 0.85
CA PRO A 41 5.97 4.41 2.06
C PRO A 41 7.11 4.12 3.04
N ASP A 42 7.56 5.17 3.73
CA ASP A 42 8.51 5.05 4.83
C ASP A 42 7.86 4.41 6.07
N ILE A 43 8.70 3.96 7.01
CA ILE A 43 8.28 3.36 8.29
C ILE A 43 7.17 4.15 9.01
N PRO A 44 7.20 5.50 9.10
CA PRO A 44 6.13 6.26 9.74
C PRO A 44 4.79 6.14 9.02
N ILE A 45 4.79 6.15 7.68
CA ILE A 45 3.58 6.01 6.86
C ILE A 45 3.07 4.58 6.91
N LEU A 46 3.96 3.59 6.92
CA LEU A 46 3.62 2.19 7.09
C LEU A 46 2.83 1.95 8.38
N LYS A 47 3.31 2.46 9.52
CA LYS A 47 2.59 2.37 10.79
C LYS A 47 1.20 3.02 10.73
N LYS A 48 1.05 4.11 9.97
CA LYS A 48 -0.26 4.76 9.76
C LYS A 48 -1.17 3.91 8.90
N ILE A 49 -0.66 3.31 7.83
CA ILE A 49 -1.39 2.40 6.93
C ILE A 49 -1.88 1.18 7.71
N GLU A 50 -1.03 0.58 8.52
CA GLU A 50 -1.41 -0.58 9.36
C GLU A 50 -2.55 -0.23 10.31
N LYS A 51 -2.47 0.93 10.98
CA LYS A 51 -3.52 1.43 11.86
C LYS A 51 -4.82 1.76 11.11
N LEU A 52 -4.70 2.39 9.94
CA LEU A 52 -5.85 2.83 9.14
C LEU A 52 -6.64 1.64 8.59
N TYR A 53 -5.94 0.67 7.99
CA TYR A 53 -6.59 -0.47 7.35
C TYR A 53 -6.74 -1.68 8.27
N LYS A 54 -6.24 -1.61 9.52
CA LYS A 54 -6.21 -2.70 10.51
C LYS A 54 -5.62 -3.99 9.93
N LEU A 55 -4.64 -3.83 9.04
CA LEU A 55 -3.95 -4.92 8.34
C LEU A 55 -2.46 -4.79 8.58
N PRO A 56 -1.76 -5.86 8.97
CA PRO A 56 -0.31 -5.83 9.08
C PRO A 56 0.32 -5.63 7.71
N TYR A 57 1.46 -4.92 7.66
CA TYR A 57 2.22 -4.65 6.44
C TYR A 57 2.51 -5.93 5.64
N SER A 58 2.78 -7.03 6.32
CA SER A 58 3.05 -8.35 5.69
C SER A 58 1.90 -8.89 4.83
N ARG A 59 0.68 -8.37 5.01
CA ARG A 59 -0.49 -8.71 4.18
C ARG A 59 -0.75 -7.71 3.07
N ILE A 60 -0.05 -6.58 3.03
CA ILE A 60 -0.24 -5.54 2.03
C ILE A 60 0.83 -5.68 0.95
N ILE A 61 0.39 -5.81 -0.30
CA ILE A 61 1.26 -5.92 -1.47
C ILE A 61 1.54 -4.50 -1.99
N PHE A 62 2.81 -4.09 -1.94
CA PHE A 62 3.31 -2.82 -2.50
C PHE A 62 4.05 -3.00 -3.83
N LEU A 63 4.54 -4.22 -4.10
CA LEU A 63 5.27 -4.57 -5.32
C LEU A 63 4.31 -5.18 -6.35
N PRO A 64 4.42 -4.86 -7.65
CA PRO A 64 3.81 -5.70 -8.67
C PRO A 64 4.37 -7.12 -8.57
N LEU A 65 3.49 -8.14 -8.65
CA LEU A 65 3.84 -9.56 -8.48
C LEU A 65 4.92 -10.06 -9.45
N ASP A 66 5.24 -9.30 -10.50
CA ASP A 66 6.30 -9.60 -11.47
C ASP A 66 7.73 -9.28 -10.99
N TYR A 67 7.90 -8.68 -9.80
CA TYR A 67 9.24 -8.34 -9.28
C TYR A 67 10.10 -9.57 -8.92
N ASP A 68 9.49 -10.75 -8.77
CA ASP A 68 10.19 -12.02 -8.57
C ASP A 68 11.02 -12.47 -9.79
N LYS A 69 10.77 -11.90 -10.99
CA LYS A 69 11.46 -12.32 -12.22
C LYS A 69 12.85 -11.68 -12.40
N THR A 70 13.21 -10.67 -11.61
CA THR A 70 14.49 -9.95 -11.78
C THR A 70 15.55 -10.25 -10.72
N VAL A 71 15.28 -11.14 -9.77
CA VAL A 71 16.24 -11.54 -8.71
C VAL A 71 16.71 -13.00 -8.88
N ASN A 72 16.74 -13.49 -10.12
CA ASN A 72 17.45 -14.72 -10.51
C ASN A 72 18.43 -14.42 -11.65
N ILE A 73 19.31 -13.44 -11.42
CA ILE A 73 20.53 -13.28 -12.22
C ILE A 73 21.68 -13.19 -11.23
N ILE A 74 22.06 -14.32 -10.62
CA ILE A 74 23.46 -14.76 -10.44
C ILE A 74 23.46 -16.29 -10.31
#